data_AF-A0A0F3GW27-F1
#
_entry.id   AF-A0A0F3GW27-F1
#
_cell.length_a   1.000
_cell.length_b   1.000
_cell.length_c   1.000
_cell.angle_alpha   90.00
_cell.angle_beta   90.00
_cell.angle_gamma   90.00
#
_symmetry.space_group_name_H-M   'P 1'
#
loop_
_entity.id
_entity.type
_entity.pdbx_description
1 polymer ?
#
loop_
_entity_poly.entity_id
_entity_poly.type
_entity_poly.pdbx_seq_one_letter_code
_entity_poly.pdbx_strand_id
1 'polypeptide(L)'
;MNLEIKIELDTEVNKHKVFIDQKAQCYINPEALTVLFRDAANGLWRGNTQSAIDLGSQLYDILNGLDKKVESGLKKAVGKNEPLTIYLEAPVEFYALPFELIYNGDFLLLGTDIQLIWLVNRRGQARGRRDTQMKLLFMACAPNDLPEHLTFDYEREEEEITRAIERYPV
;
A
#
# COMPACT_ATOMS: atom_id res chain seq x y z
N MET A 1 7.57 -4.78 -15.78
CA MET A 1 6.53 -3.86 -16.31
C MET A 1 6.03 -2.89 -15.24
N ASN A 2 5.67 -1.66 -15.60
CA ASN A 2 5.22 -0.63 -14.65
C ASN A 2 3.81 -0.14 -14.98
N LEU A 3 3.06 0.27 -13.95
CA LEU A 3 1.75 0.90 -14.08
C LEU A 3 1.65 2.04 -13.06
N GLU A 4 1.31 3.24 -13.51
CA GLU A 4 1.18 4.42 -12.64
C GLU A 4 -0.29 4.67 -12.35
N ILE A 5 -0.69 4.61 -11.08
CA ILE A 5 -2.03 4.95 -10.61
C ILE A 5 -1.96 6.22 -9.78
N LYS A 6 -2.79 7.19 -10.12
CA LYS A 6 -2.96 8.42 -9.36
C LYS A 6 -4.42 8.60 -8.97
N ILE A 7 -4.67 8.89 -7.71
CA ILE A 7 -5.98 9.28 -7.19
C ILE A 7 -5.90 10.76 -6.83
N GLU A 8 -6.87 11.55 -7.28
CA GLU A 8 -6.97 12.97 -6.94
C GLU A 8 -8.41 13.36 -6.61
N LEU A 9 -8.59 14.33 -5.71
CA LEU A 9 -9.89 14.95 -5.51
C LEU A 9 -10.20 15.92 -6.66
N ASP A 10 -11.24 15.62 -7.42
CA ASP A 10 -11.81 16.57 -8.37
C ASP A 10 -12.73 17.54 -7.61
N THR A 11 -12.26 18.77 -7.42
CA THR A 11 -12.95 19.79 -6.61
C THR A 11 -14.23 20.32 -7.25
N GLU A 12 -14.39 20.19 -8.58
CA GLU A 12 -15.59 20.67 -9.26
C GLU A 12 -16.80 19.78 -8.98
N VAL A 13 -16.58 18.46 -8.93
CA VAL A 13 -17.63 17.46 -8.69
C VAL A 13 -17.58 16.85 -7.29
N ASN A 14 -16.59 17.24 -6.47
CA ASN A 14 -16.35 16.75 -5.11
C ASN A 14 -16.27 15.21 -5.03
N LYS A 15 -15.49 14.61 -5.93
CA LYS A 15 -15.27 13.15 -5.98
C LYS A 15 -13.82 12.84 -6.28
N HIS A 16 -13.32 11.73 -5.72
CA HIS A 16 -12.00 11.23 -6.09
C HIS A 16 -12.04 10.61 -7.48
N LYS A 17 -11.03 10.92 -8.27
CA LYS A 17 -10.86 10.49 -9.65
C LYS A 17 -9.59 9.65 -9.75
N VAL A 18 -9.70 8.51 -10.43
CA VAL A 18 -8.59 7.59 -10.67
C VAL A 18 -8.01 7.86 -12.05
N PHE A 19 -6.70 7.99 -12.13
CA PHE A 19 -5.92 8.09 -13.35
C PHE A 19 -4.99 6.87 -13.42
N ILE A 20 -4.89 6.27 -14.59
CA ILE A 20 -3.93 5.19 -14.85
C ILE A 20 -3.10 5.59 -16.07
N ASP A 21 -1.78 5.58 -15.95
CA ASP A 21 -0.82 6.07 -16.96
C ASP A 21 -1.24 7.45 -17.50
N GLN A 22 -1.54 8.37 -16.58
CA GLN A 22 -1.97 9.77 -16.84
C GLN A 22 -3.32 9.92 -17.55
N LYS A 23 -4.08 8.84 -17.75
CA LYS A 23 -5.41 8.88 -18.35
C LYS A 23 -6.49 8.72 -17.28
N ALA A 24 -7.44 9.64 -17.26
CA ALA A 24 -8.62 9.53 -16.41
C ALA A 24 -9.39 8.24 -16.71
N GLN A 25 -9.75 7.50 -15.67
CA GLN A 25 -10.43 6.21 -15.77
C GLN A 25 -11.87 6.33 -15.26
N CYS A 26 -12.03 6.70 -13.99
CA CYS A 26 -13.33 6.74 -13.33
C CYS A 26 -13.33 7.68 -12.12
N TYR A 27 -14.54 7.97 -11.65
CA TYR A 27 -14.75 8.54 -10.32
C TYR A 27 -15.05 7.42 -9.33
N ILE A 28 -14.47 7.52 -8.14
CA ILE A 28 -14.78 6.63 -7.03
C ILE A 28 -16.15 7.04 -6.46
N ASN A 29 -17.02 6.06 -6.21
CA ASN A 29 -18.30 6.33 -5.55
C ASN A 29 -18.04 6.77 -4.09
N PRO A 30 -18.47 7.98 -3.67
CA PRO A 30 -18.23 8.47 -2.31
C PRO A 30 -18.84 7.59 -1.21
N GLU A 31 -19.99 6.97 -1.47
CA GLU A 31 -20.64 6.07 -0.50
C GLU A 31 -19.81 4.80 -0.30
N ALA A 32 -19.35 4.20 -1.40
CA ALA A 32 -18.46 3.04 -1.36
C ALA A 32 -17.14 3.39 -0.66
N LEU A 33 -16.57 4.57 -0.93
CA LEU A 33 -15.35 5.03 -0.28
C LEU A 33 -15.54 5.24 1.23
N THR A 34 -16.71 5.75 1.65
CA THR A 34 -17.04 5.90 3.08
C THR A 34 -17.14 4.55 3.78
N VAL A 35 -17.81 3.58 3.15
CA VAL A 35 -17.89 2.20 3.63
C VAL A 35 -16.49 1.59 3.75
N LEU A 36 -15.67 1.74 2.71
CA LEU A 36 -14.29 1.25 2.68
C LEU A 36 -13.46 1.79 3.83
N PHE A 37 -13.49 3.10 4.07
CA PHE A 37 -12.76 3.72 5.18
C PHE A 37 -13.24 3.22 6.54
N ARG A 38 -14.55 3.08 6.73
CA ARG A 38 -15.12 2.54 7.96
C ARG A 38 -14.68 1.09 8.18
N ASP A 39 -14.70 0.29 7.13
CA ASP A 39 -14.38 -1.14 7.21
C ASP A 39 -12.88 -1.36 7.39
N ALA A 40 -12.02 -0.51 6.81
CA ALA A 40 -10.60 -0.48 7.11
C ALA A 40 -10.32 -0.10 8.57
N ALA A 41 -11.02 0.92 9.08
CA ALA A 41 -10.84 1.44 10.44
C ALA A 41 -11.32 0.49 11.54
N ASN A 42 -12.34 -0.34 11.27
CA ASN A 42 -12.84 -1.31 12.26
C ASN A 42 -11.85 -2.46 12.55
N GLY A 43 -10.86 -2.67 11.68
CA GLY A 43 -9.79 -3.65 11.87
C GLY A 43 -10.19 -5.12 11.81
N LEU A 44 -11.45 -5.46 11.47
CA LEU A 44 -11.94 -6.85 11.47
C LEU A 44 -11.16 -7.74 10.50
N TRP A 45 -10.66 -7.18 9.41
CA TRP A 45 -9.82 -7.84 8.42
C TRP A 45 -8.55 -8.48 9.00
N ARG A 46 -8.06 -8.02 10.16
CA ARG A 46 -6.85 -8.55 10.81
C ARG A 46 -7.03 -9.97 11.36
N GLY A 47 -8.26 -10.31 11.76
CA GLY A 47 -8.59 -11.62 12.35
C GLY A 47 -9.62 -12.42 11.57
N ASN A 48 -10.17 -11.87 10.50
CA ASN A 48 -11.20 -12.51 9.68
C ASN A 48 -10.82 -12.46 8.20
N THR A 49 -10.53 -13.63 7.63
CA THR A 49 -10.13 -13.79 6.22
C THR A 49 -11.20 -13.30 5.25
N GLN A 50 -12.49 -13.56 5.53
CA GLN A 50 -13.56 -13.10 4.63
C GLN A 50 -13.62 -11.56 4.61
N SER A 51 -13.51 -10.91 5.77
CA SER A 51 -13.44 -9.45 5.85
C SER A 51 -12.22 -8.88 5.11
N ALA A 52 -11.07 -9.57 5.17
CA ALA A 52 -9.89 -9.18 4.41
C ALA A 52 -10.11 -9.32 2.88
N ILE A 53 -10.75 -10.40 2.44
CA ILE A 53 -11.10 -10.63 1.02
C ILE A 53 -12.09 -9.56 0.54
N ASP A 54 -13.12 -9.26 1.32
CA ASP A 54 -14.15 -8.28 0.95
C ASP A 54 -13.55 -6.87 0.84
N LEU A 55 -12.71 -6.48 1.80
CA LEU A 55 -11.99 -5.21 1.78
C LEU A 55 -10.99 -5.14 0.62
N GLY A 56 -10.23 -6.21 0.42
CA GLY A 56 -9.26 -6.38 -0.65
C GLY A 56 -9.85 -6.30 -2.05
N SER A 57 -11.04 -6.89 -2.23
CA SER A 57 -11.77 -6.84 -3.50
C SER A 57 -12.24 -5.43 -3.82
N GLN A 58 -12.75 -4.70 -2.83
CA GLN A 58 -13.15 -3.30 -3.01
C GLN A 58 -11.95 -2.40 -3.36
N LEU A 59 -10.79 -2.61 -2.72
CA LEU A 59 -9.56 -1.91 -3.06
C LEU A 59 -9.10 -2.21 -4.48
N TYR A 60 -9.19 -3.48 -4.90
CA TYR A 60 -8.88 -3.88 -6.27
C TYR A 60 -9.78 -3.18 -7.28
N ASP A 61 -11.10 -3.15 -7.05
CA ASP A 61 -12.05 -2.51 -7.98
C ASP A 61 -11.78 -1.02 -8.15
N ILE A 62 -11.39 -0.32 -7.07
CA ILE A 62 -11.00 1.09 -7.11
C ILE A 62 -9.77 1.28 -8.01
N LEU A 63 -8.74 0.45 -7.86
CA LEU A 63 -7.49 0.58 -8.62
C LEU A 63 -7.62 0.08 -10.06
N ASN A 64 -8.41 -0.95 -10.31
CA ASN A 64 -8.54 -1.58 -11.62
C ASN A 64 -9.29 -0.67 -12.60
N GLY A 65 -10.18 0.18 -12.08
CA GLY A 65 -10.95 1.15 -12.84
C GLY A 65 -11.88 0.49 -13.88
N LEU A 66 -12.50 1.31 -14.74
CA LEU A 66 -13.44 0.83 -15.74
C LEU A 66 -12.76 0.05 -16.88
N ASP A 67 -11.55 0.43 -17.27
CA ASP A 67 -10.82 -0.21 -18.38
C ASP A 67 -10.08 -1.49 -17.96
N LYS A 68 -10.22 -1.93 -16.70
CA LYS A 68 -9.56 -3.12 -16.15
C LYS A 68 -8.06 -3.15 -16.42
N LYS A 69 -7.39 -2.02 -16.18
CA LYS A 69 -5.98 -1.83 -16.56
C LYS A 69 -5.04 -2.61 -15.66
N VAL A 70 -5.36 -2.74 -14.38
CA VAL A 70 -4.57 -3.58 -13.45
C VAL A 70 -4.67 -5.04 -13.89
N GLU A 71 -5.87 -5.54 -14.19
CA GLU A 71 -6.07 -6.90 -14.73
C GLU A 71 -5.27 -7.13 -16.02
N SER A 72 -5.34 -6.18 -16.94
CA SER A 72 -4.59 -6.23 -18.20
C SER A 72 -3.08 -6.18 -17.98
N GLY A 73 -2.64 -5.43 -16.97
CA GLY A 73 -1.25 -5.35 -16.55
C GLY A 73 -0.76 -6.71 -16.02
N LEU A 74 -1.52 -7.30 -15.10
CA LEU A 74 -1.22 -8.62 -14.54
C LEU A 74 -1.07 -9.67 -15.64
N LYS A 75 -2.04 -9.75 -16.57
CA LYS A 75 -1.98 -10.73 -17.69
C LYS A 75 -0.75 -10.54 -18.58
N LYS A 76 -0.35 -9.29 -18.85
CA LYS A 76 0.84 -8.98 -19.65
C LYS A 76 2.13 -9.31 -18.92
N ALA A 77 2.22 -9.02 -17.62
CA ALA A 77 3.36 -9.32 -16.77
C ALA A 77 3.60 -10.84 -16.74
N VAL A 78 2.55 -11.63 -16.46
CA VAL A 78 2.59 -13.09 -16.51
C VAL A 78 3.00 -13.60 -17.89
N GLY A 79 2.37 -13.09 -18.97
CA GLY A 79 2.69 -13.51 -20.33
C GLY A 79 4.12 -13.20 -20.78
N LYS A 80 4.80 -12.26 -20.11
CA LYS A 80 6.20 -11.89 -20.38
C LYS A 80 7.19 -12.42 -19.35
N ASN A 81 6.72 -13.09 -18.30
CA ASN A 81 7.53 -13.50 -17.15
C ASN A 81 8.33 -12.32 -16.55
N GLU A 82 7.68 -11.16 -16.44
CA GLU A 82 8.23 -9.95 -15.82
C GLU A 82 7.38 -9.55 -14.62
N PRO A 83 7.97 -8.98 -13.55
CA PRO A 83 7.19 -8.45 -12.44
C PRO A 83 6.36 -7.23 -12.87
N LEU A 84 5.21 -7.04 -12.23
CA LEU A 84 4.39 -5.84 -12.32
C LEU A 84 4.68 -4.93 -11.12
N THR A 85 5.14 -3.72 -11.38
CA THR A 85 5.29 -2.68 -10.37
C THR A 85 4.18 -1.64 -10.54
N ILE A 86 3.34 -1.50 -9.52
CA ILE A 86 2.29 -0.50 -9.43
C ILE A 86 2.82 0.66 -8.59
N TYR A 87 2.89 1.84 -9.19
CA TYR A 87 3.20 3.08 -8.48
C TYR A 87 1.89 3.79 -8.14
N LEU A 88 1.60 3.96 -6.85
CA LEU A 88 0.36 4.55 -6.37
C LEU A 88 0.62 5.92 -5.74
N GLU A 89 0.07 6.97 -6.35
CA GLU A 89 -0.03 8.30 -5.77
C GLU A 89 -1.48 8.54 -5.35
N ALA A 90 -1.73 8.87 -4.08
CA ALA A 90 -3.07 9.20 -3.61
C ALA A 90 -3.05 10.28 -2.52
N PRO A 91 -4.20 10.92 -2.24
CA PRO A 91 -4.34 11.85 -1.12
C PRO A 91 -4.07 11.17 0.22
N VAL A 92 -3.70 11.95 1.23
CA VAL A 92 -3.25 11.45 2.54
C VAL A 92 -4.28 10.55 3.21
N GLU A 93 -5.57 10.82 3.03
CA GLU A 93 -6.64 9.99 3.60
C GLU A 93 -6.55 8.53 3.13
N PHE A 94 -6.11 8.27 1.90
CA PHE A 94 -5.97 6.91 1.36
C PHE A 94 -4.85 6.11 2.01
N TYR A 95 -3.91 6.75 2.72
CA TYR A 95 -2.81 6.04 3.38
C TYR A 95 -3.28 5.20 4.58
N ALA A 96 -4.50 5.43 5.07
CA ALA A 96 -5.12 4.62 6.10
C ALA A 96 -5.73 3.31 5.56
N LEU A 97 -5.82 3.14 4.24
CA LEU A 97 -6.38 1.95 3.62
C LEU A 97 -5.31 0.86 3.46
N PRO A 98 -5.63 -0.41 3.78
CA PRO A 98 -4.67 -1.51 3.72
C PRO A 98 -4.54 -2.03 2.28
N PHE A 99 -3.89 -1.26 1.40
CA PHE A 99 -3.65 -1.65 0.01
C PHE A 99 -2.78 -2.91 -0.15
N GLU A 100 -2.16 -3.40 0.92
CA GLU A 100 -1.55 -4.73 0.96
C GLU A 100 -2.56 -5.88 0.79
N LEU A 101 -3.84 -5.63 1.08
CA LEU A 101 -4.91 -6.61 0.97
C LEU A 101 -5.53 -6.70 -0.42
N ILE A 102 -5.05 -5.98 -1.43
CA ILE A 102 -5.65 -5.99 -2.78
C ILE A 102 -5.85 -7.44 -3.24
N TYR A 103 -7.10 -7.78 -3.56
CA TYR A 103 -7.52 -9.15 -3.85
C TYR A 103 -8.24 -9.23 -5.20
N ASN A 104 -7.82 -10.17 -6.05
CA ASN A 104 -8.50 -10.48 -7.33
C ASN A 104 -8.49 -11.99 -7.58
N GLY A 105 -9.18 -12.72 -6.71
CA GLY A 105 -9.14 -14.19 -6.66
C GLY A 105 -7.93 -14.75 -5.88
N ASP A 106 -6.93 -13.92 -5.63
CA ASP A 106 -5.85 -14.12 -4.67
C ASP A 106 -5.31 -12.76 -4.20
N PHE A 107 -4.59 -12.73 -3.07
CA PHE A 107 -3.93 -11.52 -2.56
C PHE A 107 -2.73 -11.16 -3.44
N LEU A 108 -2.87 -10.08 -4.19
CA LEU A 108 -1.93 -9.75 -5.26
C LEU A 108 -0.51 -9.54 -4.75
N LEU A 109 -0.33 -8.88 -3.60
CA LEU A 109 1.01 -8.56 -3.09
C LEU A 109 1.70 -9.74 -2.38
N LEU A 110 0.99 -10.85 -2.15
CA LEU A 110 1.60 -12.08 -1.64
C LEU A 110 2.22 -12.92 -2.77
N GLY A 111 1.90 -12.60 -4.04
CA GLY A 111 2.57 -13.18 -5.20
C GLY A 111 3.98 -12.60 -5.41
N THR A 112 4.90 -13.42 -5.90
CA THR A 112 6.33 -13.04 -6.06
C THR A 112 6.61 -11.97 -7.12
N ASP A 113 5.63 -11.68 -7.98
CA ASP A 113 5.84 -10.88 -9.20
C ASP A 113 5.04 -9.58 -9.21
N ILE A 114 4.52 -9.13 -8.06
CA ILE A 114 3.77 -7.86 -7.95
C ILE A 114 4.36 -7.00 -6.84
N GLN A 115 4.63 -5.74 -7.17
CA GLN A 115 5.13 -4.74 -6.22
C GLN A 115 4.20 -3.55 -6.21
N LEU A 116 3.83 -3.07 -5.02
CA LEU A 116 3.11 -1.81 -4.84
C LEU A 116 4.04 -0.79 -4.18
N ILE A 117 4.24 0.35 -4.84
CA ILE A 117 5.11 1.42 -4.37
C ILE A 117 4.29 2.69 -4.22
N TRP A 118 4.21 3.21 -2.99
CA TRP A 118 3.59 4.51 -2.73
C TRP A 118 4.48 5.66 -3.21
N LEU A 119 3.91 6.51 -4.06
CA LEU A 119 4.49 7.78 -4.45
C LEU A 119 3.99 8.87 -3.50
N VAL A 120 4.85 9.30 -2.58
CA VAL A 120 4.53 10.39 -1.66
C VAL A 120 4.97 11.72 -2.28
N ASN A 121 4.02 12.46 -2.84
CA ASN A 121 4.28 13.77 -3.42
C ASN A 121 4.40 14.86 -2.32
N ARG A 122 5.41 14.74 -1.46
CA ARG A 122 5.86 15.80 -0.53
C ARG A 122 7.09 16.55 -1.06
N ARG A 123 7.28 16.63 -2.38
CA ARG A 123 8.33 17.48 -2.97
C ARG A 123 7.82 18.91 -3.19
N GLY A 124 7.50 19.56 -2.08
CA GLY A 124 7.07 20.96 -2.04
C GLY A 124 7.49 21.66 -0.76
N GLN A 125 8.66 21.32 -0.20
CA GLN A 125 9.48 22.13 0.74
C GLN A 125 10.65 21.27 1.28
N ALA A 126 11.48 20.74 0.38
CA ALA A 126 12.77 20.24 0.81
C ALA A 126 13.64 21.45 1.15
N ARG A 127 13.69 21.81 2.44
CA ARG A 127 14.87 22.47 3.01
C ARG A 127 16.09 21.68 2.51
N GLY A 128 17.05 22.38 1.90
CA GLY A 128 18.27 21.87 1.28
C GLY A 128 18.48 20.37 1.33
N ARG A 129 18.36 19.71 0.18
CA ARG A 129 18.70 18.30 -0.05
C ARG A 129 20.08 18.02 0.58
N ARG A 130 20.11 17.43 1.78
CA ARG A 130 21.32 16.78 2.29
C ARG A 130 21.43 15.49 1.50
N ASP A 131 22.57 15.31 0.85
CA ASP A 131 22.93 14.09 0.14
C ASP A 131 23.29 12.99 1.16
N THR A 132 22.31 12.63 2.00
CA THR A 132 22.42 11.48 2.88
C THR A 132 21.63 10.38 2.21
N GLN A 133 22.32 9.61 1.35
CA GLN A 133 21.87 8.29 0.95
C GLN A 133 21.48 7.53 2.23
N MET A 134 20.25 7.05 2.30
CA MET A 134 19.81 6.22 3.43
C MET A 134 20.69 4.97 3.44
N LYS A 135 21.58 4.85 4.43
CA LYS A 135 22.56 3.76 4.49
C LYS A 135 21.95 2.49 5.08
N LEU A 136 21.05 2.62 6.07
CA LEU A 136 20.36 1.50 6.70
C LEU A 136 18.96 1.90 7.20
N LEU A 137 18.04 0.95 7.12
CA LEU A 137 16.70 0.98 7.75
C LEU A 137 16.57 -0.26 8.63
N PHE A 138 16.35 -0.06 9.92
CA PHE A 138 16.00 -1.14 10.85
C PHE A 138 14.51 -1.06 11.16
N MET A 139 13.83 -2.20 11.04
CA MET A 139 12.45 -2.36 11.47
C MET A 139 12.38 -3.57 12.37
N ALA A 140 11.91 -3.37 13.60
CA ALA A 140 11.53 -4.44 14.50
C ALA A 140 10.04 -4.72 14.29
N CYS A 141 9.70 -5.95 13.94
CA CYS A 141 8.31 -6.41 13.83
C CYS A 141 8.06 -7.48 14.89
N ALA A 142 6.97 -7.35 15.63
CA ALA A 142 6.56 -8.39 16.56
C ALA A 142 6.16 -9.68 15.79
N PRO A 143 6.51 -10.88 16.29
CA PRO A 143 6.03 -12.14 15.74
C PRO A 143 4.51 -12.21 15.80
N ASN A 144 3.91 -12.80 14.76
CA ASN A 144 2.46 -12.98 14.67
C ASN A 144 1.93 -14.04 15.65
N ASP A 145 2.80 -14.84 16.26
CA ASP A 145 2.51 -15.99 17.11
C ASP A 145 2.91 -15.78 18.57
N LEU A 146 3.07 -14.52 19.00
CA LEU A 146 3.44 -14.22 20.38
C LEU A 146 2.34 -14.73 21.34
N PRO A 147 2.66 -15.65 22.28
CA PRO A 147 1.69 -16.14 23.25
C PRO A 147 1.12 -14.98 24.08
N GLU A 148 -0.18 -15.01 24.41
CA GLU A 148 -0.88 -13.92 25.13
C GLU A 148 -0.24 -13.47 26.46
N HIS A 149 0.64 -14.29 27.04
CA HIS A 149 1.32 -14.02 28.31
C HIS A 149 2.73 -13.43 28.13
N LEU A 150 3.24 -13.34 26.90
CA LEU A 150 4.50 -12.70 26.59
C LEU A 150 4.19 -11.28 26.10
N THR A 151 4.65 -10.28 26.84
CA THR A 151 4.68 -8.90 26.37
C THR A 151 6.07 -8.64 25.83
N PHE A 152 6.17 -7.99 24.68
CA PHE A 152 7.44 -7.49 24.16
C PHE A 152 8.11 -6.63 25.23
N ASP A 153 9.35 -6.98 25.59
CA ASP A 153 10.19 -6.12 26.42
C ASP A 153 10.87 -5.11 25.49
N TYR A 154 10.10 -4.10 25.11
CA TYR A 154 10.49 -3.11 24.11
C TYR A 154 11.83 -2.44 24.45
N GLU A 155 12.08 -2.16 25.73
CA GLU A 155 13.32 -1.50 26.19
C GLU A 155 14.53 -2.41 25.97
N ARG A 156 14.41 -3.69 26.33
CA ARG A 156 15.50 -4.65 26.12
C ARG A 156 15.77 -4.92 24.64
N GLU A 157 14.73 -5.09 23.84
CA GLU A 157 14.90 -5.41 22.42
C GLU A 157 15.41 -4.21 21.61
N GLU A 158 14.98 -3.00 21.94
CA GLU A 158 15.54 -1.76 21.38
C GLU A 158 17.03 -1.63 21.73
N GLU A 159 17.42 -1.93 22.97
CA GLU A 159 18.84 -1.96 23.36
C GLU A 159 19.64 -3.02 22.60
N GLU A 160 19.10 -4.23 22.41
CA GLU A 160 19.76 -5.29 21.65
C GLU A 160 19.97 -4.90 20.19
N ILE A 161 18.96 -4.30 19.55
CA ILE A 161 19.05 -3.76 18.20
C ILE A 161 20.11 -2.66 18.16
N THR A 162 20.05 -1.68 19.08
CA THR A 162 20.99 -0.55 19.12
C THR A 162 22.44 -1.03 19.25
N ARG A 163 22.71 -1.96 20.19
CA ARG A 163 24.06 -2.55 20.37
C ARG A 163 24.53 -3.34 19.14
N ALA A 164 23.61 -4.01 18.44
CA ALA A 164 23.95 -4.71 17.20
C ALA A 164 24.32 -3.72 16.08
N ILE A 165 23.66 -2.57 16.04
CA ILE A 165 23.87 -1.52 15.03
C ILE A 165 25.18 -0.78 15.25
N GLU A 166 25.58 -0.50 16.49
CA GLU A 166 26.85 0.17 16.84
C GLU A 166 28.08 -0.53 16.26
N ARG A 167 27.98 -1.83 15.91
CA ARG A 167 29.06 -2.62 15.32
C ARG A 167 29.23 -2.40 13.82
N TYR A 168 28.26 -1.75 13.16
CA TYR A 168 28.33 -1.48 11.73
C TYR A 168 28.89 -0.07 11.50
N PRO A 169 29.98 0.08 10.72
CA PRO A 169 30.53 1.39 10.39
C PRO A 169 29.56 2.12 9.46
N VAL A 170 29.12 3.32 9.88
CA VAL A 170 28.28 4.23 9.09
C VAL A 170 29.11 4.96 8.04
#